data_AF-A0A327KXW2-F1
#
_entry.id   AF-A0A327KXW2-F1
#
_cell.length_a   1.000
_cell.length_b   1.000
_cell.length_c   1.000
_cell.angle_alpha   90.00
_cell.angle_beta   90.00
_cell.angle_gamma   90.00
#
_symmetry.space_group_name_H-M   'P 1'
#
loop_
_entity.id
_entity.type
_entity.pdbx_description
1 polymer ?
#
loop_
_entity_poly.entity_id
_entity_poly.type
_entity_poly.pdbx_seq_one_letter_code
_entity_poly.pdbx_strand_id
1 'polypeptide(L)' 'MTRPSATGPEILARRLREARRSLKPPPVLTLVEWADTYRQVSPKTSASPGQWKTAAQPVAYGPFLAVTT' A
#
# COMPACT_ATOMS: atom_id res chain seq x y z
N MET A 1 7.82 40.20 -11.55
CA MET A 1 6.44 39.93 -11.08
C MET A 1 6.52 38.98 -9.90
N THR A 2 6.42 39.50 -8.68
CA THR A 2 6.54 38.71 -7.43
C THR A 2 5.16 38.17 -7.07
N ARG A 3 4.99 36.84 -7.00
CA ARG A 3 3.73 36.21 -6.60
C ARG A 3 3.42 36.61 -5.15
N PRO A 4 2.20 37.04 -4.79
CA PRO A 4 1.87 37.32 -3.40
C PRO A 4 2.11 36.08 -2.53
N SER A 5 2.65 36.29 -1.32
CA SER A 5 2.86 35.20 -0.37
C SER A 5 1.50 34.66 0.06
N ALA A 6 1.41 33.34 0.23
CA ALA A 6 0.14 32.68 0.52
C ALA A 6 -0.42 33.17 1.86
N THR A 7 -1.69 33.55 1.89
CA THR A 7 -2.35 34.05 3.12
C THR A 7 -2.65 32.87 4.06
N GLY A 8 -2.80 33.12 5.36
CA GLY A 8 -3.13 32.10 6.37
C GLY A 8 -4.24 31.10 5.97
N PRO A 9 -5.38 31.54 5.41
CA PRO A 9 -6.43 30.64 4.93
C PRO A 9 -6.02 29.73 3.77
N GLU A 10 -5.17 30.20 2.86
CA GLU A 10 -4.68 29.41 1.72
C GLU A 10 -3.75 28.27 2.18
N ILE A 11 -2.91 28.56 3.18
CA ILE A 11 -2.03 27.58 3.82
C ILE A 11 -2.85 26.52 4.53
N LEU A 12 -3.87 26.92 5.31
CA LEU A 12 -4.77 26.00 5.98
C LEU A 12 -5.51 25.11 4.98
N ALA A 13 -6.10 25.70 3.93
CA ALA A 13 -6.82 24.97 2.90
C ALA A 13 -5.92 23.95 2.18
N ARG A 14 -4.65 24.29 1.92
CA ARG A 14 -3.67 23.35 1.35
C ARG A 14 -3.42 22.17 2.29
N ARG A 15 -3.16 22.44 3.57
CA ARG A 15 -2.90 21.38 4.57
C ARG A 15 -4.09 20.46 4.75
N LEU A 16 -5.31 21.00 4.78
CA LEU A 16 -6.54 20.20 4.87
C LEU A 16 -6.71 19.30 3.63
N ARG A 17 -6.40 19.80 2.43
CA ARG A 17 -6.42 18.98 1.21
C ARG A 17 -5.41 17.83 1.24
N GLU A 18 -4.22 18.06 1.79
CA GLU A 18 -3.19 17.03 1.98
C GLU A 18 -3.63 15.99 3.01
N ALA A 19 -4.08 16.43 4.20
CA ALA A 19 -4.53 15.55 5.28
C ALA A 19 -5.72 14.67 4.88
N ARG A 20 -6.66 15.20 4.09
CA ARG A 20 -7.82 14.44 3.59
C ARG A 20 -7.44 13.22 2.76
N ARG A 21 -6.24 13.19 2.15
CA ARG A 21 -5.78 12.01 1.40
C ARG A 21 -5.50 10.82 2.31
N SER A 22 -5.05 11.07 3.54
CA SER A 22 -4.77 10.05 4.55
C SER A 22 -6.02 9.54 5.27
N LEU A 23 -7.16 10.23 5.13
CA LEU A 23 -8.45 9.82 5.69
C LEU A 23 -9.23 8.86 4.78
N LYS A 24 -8.70 8.57 3.58
CA LYS A 24 -9.32 7.57 2.71
C LYS A 24 -9.26 6.21 3.40
N PRO A 25 -10.29 5.36 3.25
CA PRO A 25 -10.20 3.99 3.72
C PRO A 25 -8.98 3.31 3.07
N PRO A 26 -8.37 2.32 3.76
CA PRO A 26 -7.31 1.53 3.16
C PRO A 26 -7.80 0.92 1.84
N PRO A 27 -6.93 0.77 0.83
CA PRO A 27 -7.31 0.17 -0.43
C PRO A 27 -7.84 -1.25 -0.19
N VAL A 28 -8.88 -1.65 -0.93
CA VAL A 28 -9.29 -3.04 -0.98
C VAL A 28 -8.22 -3.78 -1.78
N LEU A 29 -7.53 -4.69 -1.11
CA LEU A 29 -6.47 -5.51 -1.70
C LEU A 29 -6.92 -6.97 -1.72
N THR A 30 -6.65 -7.64 -2.83
CA THR A 30 -6.68 -9.10 -2.87
C THR A 30 -5.58 -9.67 -1.98
N LEU A 31 -5.70 -10.94 -1.58
CA LEU A 31 -4.71 -11.57 -0.69
C LEU A 31 -3.36 -11.71 -1.41
N VAL A 32 -3.38 -11.81 -2.75
CA VAL A 32 -2.19 -11.77 -3.60
C VAL A 32 -1.49 -10.42 -3.48
N GLU A 33 -2.20 -9.32 -3.69
CA GLU A 33 -1.63 -7.97 -3.60
C GLU A 33 -1.12 -7.65 -2.19
N TRP A 34 -1.87 -8.03 -1.16
CA TRP A 34 -1.43 -7.88 0.21
C TRP A 34 -0.16 -8.69 0.49
N ALA A 35 -0.11 -9.96 0.06
CA ALA A 35 1.04 -10.82 0.30
C ALA A 35 2.29 -10.30 -0.43
N ASP A 36 2.15 -9.92 -1.70
CA ASP A 36 3.27 -9.40 -2.49
C ASP A 36 3.74 -8.01 -1.99
N THR A 37 2.88 -7.26 -1.30
CA THR A 37 3.25 -5.94 -0.73
C THR A 37 3.87 -6.07 0.67
N TYR A 38 3.26 -6.86 1.56
CA TYR A 38 3.58 -6.81 2.99
C TYR A 38 4.20 -8.08 3.56
N ARG A 39 4.06 -9.24 2.91
CA ARG A 39 4.51 -10.52 3.48
C ARG A 39 6.02 -10.71 3.28
N GLN A 40 6.71 -11.03 4.37
CA GLN A 40 8.13 -11.36 4.38
C GLN A 40 8.36 -12.84 4.69
N VAL A 41 9.36 -13.43 4.05
CA VAL A 41 9.82 -14.80 4.28
C VAL A 41 11.05 -14.79 5.18
N SER A 42 10.96 -15.51 6.29
CA SER A 42 12.03 -15.57 7.28
C SER A 42 13.29 -16.29 6.75
N PRO A 43 14.50 -15.77 7.02
CA PRO A 43 15.75 -16.44 6.70
C PRO A 43 16.05 -17.66 7.56
N LYS A 44 15.39 -17.82 8.70
CA LYS A 44 15.59 -18.99 9.57
C LYS A 44 14.97 -20.27 9.00
N THR A 45 13.94 -20.13 8.17
CA THR A 45 13.07 -21.25 7.78
C THR A 45 12.98 -21.45 6.27
N SER A 46 13.64 -20.62 5.48
CA SER A 46 13.52 -20.64 4.02
C SER A 46 14.87 -20.50 3.35
N ALA A 47 15.08 -21.27 2.28
CA ALA A 47 16.21 -21.12 1.36
C ALA A 47 16.09 -19.86 0.48
N SER A 48 14.93 -19.21 0.45
CA SER A 48 14.69 -17.96 -0.28
C SER A 48 14.02 -16.94 0.65
N PRO A 49 14.81 -16.26 1.50
CA PRO A 49 14.31 -15.19 2.37
C PRO A 49 14.01 -13.89 1.63
N GLY A 50 13.26 -13.02 2.30
CA GLY A 50 12.93 -11.67 1.82
C GLY A 50 11.48 -11.55 1.37
N GLN A 51 11.22 -10.63 0.43
CA GLN A 51 9.87 -10.31 0.00
C GLN A 51 9.18 -11.55 -0.61
N TRP A 52 7.95 -11.83 -0.15
CA TRP A 52 7.13 -12.85 -0.80
C TRP A 52 6.81 -12.46 -2.24
N LYS A 53 6.80 -13.46 -3.13
CA LYS A 53 6.38 -13.30 -4.52
C LYS A 53 5.43 -14.44 -4.85
N THR A 54 4.15 -14.15 -5.01
CA THR A 54 3.13 -15.15 -5.36
C THR A 54 3.47 -15.81 -6.70
N ALA A 55 4.10 -15.08 -7.62
CA ALA A 55 4.62 -15.61 -8.88
C ALA A 55 5.65 -16.75 -8.70
N ALA A 56 6.40 -16.77 -7.60
CA ALA A 56 7.33 -17.86 -7.29
C ALA A 56 6.61 -19.12 -6.77
N GLN A 57 5.32 -19.03 -6.46
CA GLN A 57 4.50 -20.14 -5.98
C GLN A 57 3.13 -20.16 -6.69
N PRO A 58 3.06 -20.51 -8.00
CA PRO A 58 1.84 -20.36 -8.80
C PRO A 58 0.61 -21.08 -8.25
N VAL A 59 0.80 -22.18 -7.51
CA VAL A 59 -0.30 -22.91 -6.85
C VAL A 59 -1.05 -22.07 -5.80
N ALA A 60 -0.43 -21.01 -5.26
CA ALA A 60 -1.03 -20.13 -4.27
C ALA A 60 -2.08 -19.17 -4.85
N TYR A 61 -2.08 -18.89 -6.16
CA TYR A 61 -3.00 -17.93 -6.77
C TYR A 61 -4.47 -18.30 -6.53
N GLY A 62 -4.86 -19.56 -6.78
CA GLY A 62 -6.23 -20.01 -6.63
C GLY A 62 -6.78 -19.79 -5.21
N PRO A 63 -6.16 -20.38 -4.18
CA PRO A 63 -6.57 -20.17 -2.79
C PRO A 63 -6.54 -18.70 -2.36
N PHE A 64 -5.54 -17.92 -2.78
CA PHE A 64 -5.43 -16.52 -2.36
C PHE A 64 -6.54 -15.67 -2.95
N LEU A 65 -6.88 -15.87 -4.22
CA LEU A 65 -7.97 -15.16 -4.88
C LEU A 65 -9.33 -15.61 -4.38
N ALA A 66 -9.50 -16.88 -4.01
CA ALA A 66 -10.77 -17.40 -3.49
C ALA A 66 -11.17 -16.80 -2.14
N VAL A 67 -10.20 -16.41 -1.30
CA VAL A 67 -10.44 -15.82 0.02
C VAL A 67 -10.88 -14.34 -0.09
N THR A 68 -10.60 -13.67 -1.20
CA THR A 68 -10.96 -12.27 -1.40
C THR A 68 -12.10 -12.14 -2.40
N THR A 69 -13.31 -11.89 -1.89
CA THR A 69 -14.54 -11.67 -2.67
C THR A 69 -14.80 -10.20 -2.92
#